data_AF-A0AAE3QN40-F1
#
_entry.id   AF-A0AAE3QN40-F1
#
_cell.length_a   1.000
_cell.length_b   1.000
_cell.length_c   1.000
_cell.angle_alpha   90.00
_cell.angle_beta   90.00
_cell.angle_gamma   90.00
#
_symmetry.space_group_name_H-M   'P 1'
#
loop_
_entity.id
_entity.type
_entity.pdbx_description
1 polymer ?
#
loop_
_entity_poly.entity_id
_entity_poly.type
_entity_poly.pdbx_seq_one_letter_code
_entity_poly.pdbx_strand_id
1 'polypeptide(L)'
;MENIYQLLDKIKSCPIMYLGKNSITALKQFLGGYSYALHSFGIDNPEMPPFVMFHEWSAYRFKWSESTAGWKNIILEECEGDEARALDVFYQVLEDFKRLVPIAITKVIIQQENRAFYYSPACQIKRGHPSRQTILEKEAPDSIYLIEFSDLFGYYNYWVQGQTVLDMDRWRYKQRDEALKRIKMEFGENLHMVEIEWGEVERVFEKLVMTPSQTS
;
A
#
# COMPACT_ATOMS: atom_id res chain seq x y z
N MET A 1 13.86 -10.52 -12.15
CA MET A 1 14.37 -9.99 -10.87
C MET A 1 13.52 -10.61 -9.78
N GLU A 2 14.11 -11.01 -8.65
CA GLU A 2 13.33 -11.66 -7.59
C GLU A 2 12.57 -10.61 -6.78
N ASN A 3 11.26 -10.81 -6.63
CA ASN A 3 10.45 -9.93 -5.79
C ASN A 3 10.55 -10.27 -4.31
N ILE A 4 10.02 -9.40 -3.45
CA ILE A 4 10.10 -9.57 -2.00
C ILE A 4 9.48 -10.90 -1.54
N TYR A 5 8.43 -11.40 -2.20
CA TYR A 5 7.82 -12.68 -1.84
C TYR A 5 8.71 -13.87 -2.16
N GLN A 6 9.38 -13.88 -3.31
CA GLN A 6 10.36 -14.90 -3.65
C GLN A 6 11.55 -14.89 -2.69
N LEU A 7 11.99 -13.70 -2.26
CA LEU A 7 13.01 -13.55 -1.23
C LEU A 7 12.54 -14.09 0.13
N LEU A 8 11.30 -13.78 0.54
CA LEU A 8 10.71 -14.27 1.78
C LEU A 8 10.58 -15.80 1.79
N ASP A 9 10.20 -16.42 0.66
CA ASP A 9 10.11 -17.88 0.52
C ASP A 9 11.48 -18.55 0.70
N LYS A 10 12.55 -17.94 0.17
CA LYS A 10 13.93 -18.42 0.41
C LYS A 10 14.34 -18.31 1.87
N ILE A 11 14.08 -17.16 2.49
CA ILE A 11 14.39 -16.96 3.91
C ILE A 11 13.62 -17.98 4.76
N LYS A 12 12.35 -18.25 4.46
CA LYS A 12 11.51 -19.26 5.14
C LYS A 12 12.15 -20.64 5.12
N SER A 13 12.78 -21.03 4.01
CA SER A 13 13.40 -22.34 3.84
C SER A 13 14.66 -22.55 4.69
N CYS A 14 15.41 -21.47 4.99
CA CYS A 14 16.62 -21.54 5.80
C CYS A 14 16.87 -20.24 6.58
N PRO A 15 16.06 -19.90 7.60
CA PRO A 15 16.11 -18.57 8.20
C PRO A 15 17.46 -18.25 8.86
N ILE A 16 18.12 -19.24 9.45
CA ILE A 16 19.43 -19.08 10.09
C ILE A 16 20.51 -18.61 9.09
N MET A 17 20.47 -19.06 7.83
CA MET A 17 21.46 -18.67 6.81
C MET A 17 21.36 -17.18 6.44
N TYR A 18 20.14 -16.64 6.41
CA TYR A 18 19.89 -15.26 6.01
C TYR A 18 19.89 -14.28 7.19
N LEU A 19 19.33 -14.70 8.33
CA LEU A 19 19.04 -13.84 9.47
C LEU A 19 20.01 -14.06 10.64
N GLY A 20 20.83 -15.13 10.60
CA GLY A 20 21.71 -15.56 11.69
C GLY A 20 20.99 -16.20 12.89
N LYS A 21 19.65 -16.06 12.97
CA LYS A 21 18.79 -16.60 14.03
C LYS A 21 17.33 -16.63 13.56
N ASN A 22 16.52 -17.47 14.20
CA ASN A 22 15.07 -17.47 14.00
C ASN A 22 14.46 -16.30 14.80
N SER A 23 14.30 -15.14 14.16
CA SER A 23 13.83 -13.91 14.81
C SER A 23 13.08 -13.01 13.82
N ILE A 24 11.86 -12.64 14.18
CA ILE A 24 11.07 -11.65 13.44
C ILE A 24 11.76 -10.28 13.41
N THR A 25 12.45 -9.91 14.49
CA THR A 25 13.24 -8.68 14.54
C THR A 25 14.39 -8.70 13.53
N ALA A 26 15.13 -9.81 13.44
CA ALA A 26 16.19 -9.96 12.44
C ALA A 26 15.63 -9.89 11.01
N LEU A 27 14.47 -10.53 10.77
CA LEU A 27 13.78 -10.42 9.48
C LEU A 27 13.43 -8.96 9.15
N LYS A 28 12.84 -8.21 10.08
CA LYS A 28 12.47 -6.80 9.83
C LYS A 28 13.68 -5.92 9.51
N GLN A 29 14.81 -6.17 10.16
CA GLN A 29 16.08 -5.46 9.90
C GLN A 29 16.61 -5.80 8.51
N PHE A 30 16.64 -7.09 8.15
CA PHE A 30 17.04 -7.56 6.83
C PHE A 30 16.21 -6.89 5.72
N LEU A 31 14.88 -6.91 5.86
CA LEU A 31 13.97 -6.28 4.89
C LEU A 31 14.11 -4.75 4.84
N GLY A 32 14.50 -4.12 5.95
CA GLY A 32 14.84 -2.69 5.98
C GLY A 32 16.06 -2.38 5.11
N GLY A 33 17.12 -3.19 5.21
CA GLY A 33 18.30 -3.06 4.36
C GLY A 33 18.00 -3.35 2.89
N TYR A 34 17.19 -4.38 2.62
CA TYR A 34 16.70 -4.69 1.26
C TYR A 34 15.95 -3.52 0.63
N SER A 35 14.96 -2.96 1.34
CA SER A 35 14.20 -1.80 0.88
C SER A 35 15.08 -0.57 0.68
N TYR A 36 16.04 -0.31 1.58
CA TYR A 36 17.00 0.76 1.43
C TYR A 36 17.86 0.61 0.16
N ALA A 37 18.32 -0.61 -0.14
CA ALA A 37 19.10 -0.88 -1.34
C ALA A 37 18.26 -0.65 -2.60
N LEU A 38 17.04 -1.20 -2.67
CA LEU A 38 16.14 -0.97 -3.81
C LEU A 38 15.94 0.52 -4.06
N HIS A 39 15.64 1.28 -3.00
CA HIS A 39 15.45 2.73 -3.10
C HIS A 39 16.72 3.47 -3.54
N SER A 40 17.87 3.14 -2.96
CA SER A 40 19.15 3.81 -3.24
C SER A 40 19.63 3.62 -4.68
N PHE A 41 19.22 2.50 -5.32
CA PHE A 41 19.56 2.18 -6.70
C PHE A 41 18.41 2.37 -7.68
N GLY A 42 17.27 2.93 -7.25
CA GLY A 42 16.11 3.17 -8.12
C GLY A 42 15.56 1.88 -8.75
N ILE A 43 15.61 0.77 -8.01
CA ILE A 43 15.16 -0.53 -8.49
C ILE A 43 13.69 -0.69 -8.13
N ASP A 44 12.83 -0.70 -9.16
CA ASP A 44 11.43 -1.07 -9.01
C ASP A 44 11.29 -2.57 -8.76
N ASN A 45 10.48 -2.90 -7.76
CA ASN A 45 10.21 -4.28 -7.40
C ASN A 45 8.72 -4.46 -7.13
N PRO A 46 7.87 -4.50 -8.17
CA PRO A 46 6.45 -4.60 -7.99
C PRO A 46 6.08 -5.94 -7.35
N GLU A 47 5.18 -5.89 -6.37
CA GLU A 47 4.67 -7.07 -5.69
C GLU A 47 3.16 -7.04 -5.53
N MET A 48 2.53 -8.22 -5.57
CA MET A 48 1.08 -8.37 -5.52
C MET A 48 0.67 -9.36 -4.43
N PRO A 49 -0.14 -8.94 -3.44
CA PRO A 49 -0.50 -7.54 -3.14
C PRO A 49 0.74 -6.68 -2.79
N PRO A 50 0.67 -5.33 -2.85
CA PRO A 50 1.77 -4.45 -2.42
C PRO A 50 2.18 -4.69 -0.96
N PHE A 51 3.45 -4.96 -0.69
CA PHE A 51 3.90 -5.37 0.66
C PHE A 51 3.74 -4.25 1.69
N VAL A 52 3.70 -2.99 1.25
CA VAL A 52 3.38 -1.83 2.11
C VAL A 52 2.06 -2.01 2.86
N MET A 53 1.08 -2.70 2.27
CA MET A 53 -0.23 -2.96 2.87
C MET A 53 -0.17 -4.00 3.99
N PHE A 54 0.94 -4.74 4.13
CA PHE A 54 1.08 -5.80 5.14
C PHE A 54 1.01 -5.26 6.59
N HIS A 55 1.37 -3.99 6.79
CA HIS A 55 1.19 -3.31 8.07
C HIS A 55 -0.28 -3.24 8.49
N GLU A 56 -1.15 -2.78 7.58
CA GLU A 56 -2.59 -2.70 7.78
C GLU A 56 -3.22 -4.10 7.86
N TRP A 57 -2.74 -5.04 7.05
CA TRP A 57 -3.19 -6.43 7.08
C TRP A 57 -2.95 -7.07 8.44
N SER A 58 -1.74 -6.90 9.00
CA SER A 58 -1.41 -7.44 10.32
C SER A 58 -2.30 -6.85 11.41
N ALA A 59 -2.49 -5.52 11.40
CA ALA A 59 -3.38 -4.87 12.36
C ALA A 59 -4.82 -5.36 12.24
N TYR A 60 -5.34 -5.50 11.02
CA TYR A 60 -6.66 -6.07 10.76
C TYR A 60 -6.79 -7.50 11.28
N ARG A 61 -5.82 -8.37 10.95
CA ARG A 61 -5.83 -9.80 11.26
C ARG A 61 -5.84 -10.09 12.76
N PHE A 62 -5.14 -9.27 13.54
CA PHE A 62 -5.06 -9.36 15.00
C PHE A 62 -6.00 -8.39 15.73
N LYS A 63 -6.84 -7.63 15.00
CA LYS A 63 -7.80 -6.66 15.56
C LYS A 63 -7.16 -5.54 16.39
N TRP A 64 -5.96 -5.13 16.02
CA TRP A 64 -5.32 -3.95 16.58
C TRP A 64 -6.02 -2.68 16.09
N SER A 65 -6.10 -1.66 16.95
CA SER A 65 -6.74 -0.39 16.61
C SER A 65 -5.99 0.40 15.55
N GLU A 66 -4.67 0.23 15.47
CA GLU A 66 -3.78 0.94 14.55
C GLU A 66 -2.62 0.07 14.06
N SER A 67 -2.10 0.40 12.88
CA SER A 67 -0.98 -0.26 12.22
C SER A 67 0.37 0.40 12.48
N THR A 68 0.39 1.52 13.23
CA THR A 68 1.57 2.36 13.54
C THR A 68 2.67 1.59 14.26
N ALA A 69 2.30 0.63 15.12
CA ALA A 69 3.24 -0.29 15.75
C ALA A 69 4.04 -1.09 14.69
N GLY A 70 3.44 -1.32 13.52
CA GLY A 70 3.99 -2.08 12.41
C GLY A 70 3.90 -3.59 12.63
N TRP A 71 3.80 -4.33 11.53
CA TRP A 71 3.57 -5.78 11.54
C TRP A 71 4.50 -6.55 12.48
N LYS A 72 5.78 -6.17 12.55
CA LYS A 72 6.77 -6.85 13.40
C LYS A 72 6.42 -6.73 14.88
N ASN A 73 6.05 -5.54 15.36
CA ASN A 73 5.70 -5.36 16.78
C ASN A 73 4.36 -6.01 17.09
N ILE A 74 3.37 -5.86 16.19
CA ILE A 74 2.06 -6.50 16.33
C ILE A 74 2.22 -8.01 16.51
N ILE A 75 2.91 -8.67 15.57
CA ILE A 75 3.07 -10.13 15.60
C ILE A 75 3.91 -10.58 16.80
N LEU A 76 4.95 -9.83 17.18
CA LEU A 76 5.78 -10.17 18.34
C LEU A 76 5.00 -10.09 19.65
N GLU A 77 4.14 -9.07 19.80
CA GLU A 77 3.27 -8.91 20.97
C GLU A 77 2.24 -10.06 21.06
N GLU A 78 1.58 -10.40 19.95
CA GLU A 78 0.68 -11.57 19.86
C GLU A 78 1.39 -12.89 20.17
N CYS A 79 2.72 -12.90 20.05
CA CYS A 79 3.58 -14.02 20.41
C CYS A 79 4.26 -13.88 21.78
N GLU A 80 3.80 -12.97 22.65
CA GLU A 80 4.32 -12.77 24.01
C GLU A 80 5.84 -12.52 24.04
N GLY A 81 6.38 -11.89 23.00
CA GLY A 81 7.81 -11.61 22.87
C GLY A 81 8.67 -12.78 22.39
N ASP A 82 8.07 -13.94 22.04
CA ASP A 82 8.81 -15.05 21.45
C ASP A 82 9.16 -14.77 19.98
N GLU A 83 10.42 -14.42 19.74
CA GLU A 83 10.99 -14.06 18.44
C GLU A 83 10.92 -15.17 17.38
N ALA A 84 11.09 -16.44 17.78
CA ALA A 84 11.08 -17.57 16.86
C ALA A 84 9.64 -17.93 16.48
N ARG A 85 8.75 -18.00 17.47
CA ARG A 85 7.32 -18.19 17.26
C ARG A 85 6.73 -17.06 16.41
N ALA A 86 7.11 -15.81 16.68
CA ALA A 86 6.68 -14.66 15.91
C ALA A 86 7.11 -14.74 14.44
N LEU A 87 8.30 -15.27 14.15
CA LEU A 87 8.74 -15.49 12.79
C LEU A 87 7.86 -16.53 12.06
N ASP A 88 7.50 -17.62 12.73
CA ASP A 88 6.60 -18.62 12.17
C ASP A 88 5.20 -18.05 11.91
N VAL A 89 4.67 -17.27 12.87
CA VAL A 89 3.38 -16.58 12.74
C VAL A 89 3.41 -15.54 11.62
N PHE A 90 4.52 -14.81 11.44
CA PHE A 90 4.69 -13.89 10.31
C PHE A 90 4.46 -14.60 8.98
N TYR A 91 5.05 -15.78 8.78
CA TYR A 91 4.88 -16.51 7.53
C TYR A 91 3.44 -17.02 7.34
N GLN A 92 2.73 -17.38 8.40
CA GLN A 92 1.31 -17.75 8.31
C GLN A 92 0.46 -16.55 7.87
N VAL A 93 0.64 -15.41 8.53
CA VAL A 93 -0.07 -14.15 8.21
C VAL A 93 0.27 -13.66 6.80
N LEU A 94 1.50 -13.89 6.34
CA LEU A 94 1.95 -13.59 4.99
C LEU A 94 1.25 -14.46 3.93
N GLU A 95 1.09 -15.76 4.16
CA GLU A 95 0.35 -16.60 3.20
C GLU A 95 -1.12 -16.20 3.13
N ASP A 96 -1.73 -15.81 4.25
CA ASP A 96 -3.09 -15.25 4.25
C ASP A 96 -3.14 -13.93 3.46
N PHE A 97 -2.16 -13.05 3.68
CA PHE A 97 -2.06 -11.76 2.97
C PHE A 97 -1.92 -11.95 1.46
N LYS A 98 -1.13 -12.92 1.00
CA LYS A 98 -0.92 -13.21 -0.43
C LYS A 98 -2.20 -13.65 -1.17
N ARG A 99 -3.27 -13.99 -0.45
CA ARG A 99 -4.59 -14.30 -1.03
C ARG A 99 -5.47 -13.07 -1.25
N LEU A 100 -5.05 -11.90 -0.75
CA LEU A 100 -5.78 -10.66 -0.87
C LEU A 100 -5.86 -10.23 -2.34
N VAL A 101 -7.08 -10.10 -2.86
CA VAL A 101 -7.34 -9.72 -4.25
C VAL A 101 -8.27 -8.51 -4.33
N PRO A 102 -8.13 -7.66 -5.36
CA PRO A 102 -9.11 -6.62 -5.64
C PRO A 102 -10.43 -7.27 -6.07
N ILE A 103 -11.57 -6.82 -5.52
CA ILE A 103 -12.90 -7.33 -5.85
C ILE A 103 -13.77 -6.31 -6.58
N ALA A 104 -13.48 -5.02 -6.42
CA ALA A 104 -14.14 -3.93 -7.13
C ALA A 104 -13.18 -2.75 -7.27
N ILE A 105 -13.31 -2.00 -8.38
CA ILE A 105 -12.53 -0.79 -8.63
C ILE A 105 -13.47 0.30 -9.16
N THR A 106 -13.50 1.43 -8.46
CA THR A 106 -14.12 2.65 -8.95
C THR A 106 -13.03 3.60 -9.43
N LYS A 107 -13.08 4.00 -10.70
CA LYS A 107 -12.22 5.04 -11.26
C LYS A 107 -12.89 6.41 -11.12
N VAL A 108 -12.28 7.29 -10.35
CA VAL A 108 -12.62 8.71 -10.26
C VAL A 108 -11.82 9.47 -11.32
N ILE A 109 -12.49 10.15 -12.23
CA ILE A 109 -11.88 10.95 -13.30
C ILE A 109 -11.78 12.39 -12.83
N ILE A 110 -10.56 12.95 -12.86
CA ILE A 110 -10.29 14.30 -12.38
C ILE A 110 -10.50 15.30 -13.52
N GLN A 111 -11.65 15.97 -13.47
CA GLN A 111 -12.07 16.96 -14.46
C GLN A 111 -11.44 18.34 -14.17
N GLN A 112 -11.64 19.28 -15.10
CA GLN A 112 -11.10 20.63 -14.98
C GLN A 112 -11.54 21.34 -13.70
N GLU A 113 -12.80 21.16 -13.28
CA GLU A 113 -13.32 21.73 -12.04
C GLU A 113 -12.64 21.14 -10.79
N ASN A 114 -12.37 19.83 -10.78
CA ASN A 114 -11.66 19.16 -9.69
C ASN A 114 -10.21 19.65 -9.58
N ARG A 115 -9.55 19.85 -10.73
CA ARG A 115 -8.19 20.42 -10.77
C ARG A 115 -8.19 21.85 -10.25
N ALA A 116 -9.15 22.68 -10.67
CA ALA A 116 -9.29 24.03 -10.17
C ALA A 116 -9.52 24.06 -8.65
N PHE A 117 -10.33 23.14 -8.12
CA PHE A 117 -10.52 22.96 -6.68
C PHE A 117 -9.22 22.57 -5.97
N TYR A 118 -8.48 21.58 -6.48
CA TYR A 118 -7.24 21.09 -5.90
C TYR A 118 -6.19 22.20 -5.73
N TYR A 119 -6.06 23.10 -6.70
CA TYR A 119 -5.14 24.24 -6.64
C TYR A 119 -5.70 25.45 -5.87
N SER A 120 -6.97 25.42 -5.47
CA SER A 120 -7.59 26.50 -4.71
C SER A 120 -7.23 26.44 -3.21
N PRO A 121 -7.42 27.55 -2.47
CA PRO A 121 -7.33 27.54 -1.00
C PRO A 121 -8.41 26.68 -0.30
N ALA A 122 -9.47 26.28 -1.01
CA ALA A 122 -10.54 25.43 -0.46
C ALA A 122 -10.14 23.95 -0.35
N CYS A 123 -9.07 23.54 -1.06
CA CYS A 123 -8.51 22.21 -0.93
C CYS A 123 -7.99 21.98 0.49
N GLN A 124 -8.55 20.98 1.18
CA GLN A 124 -8.26 20.73 2.59
C GLN A 124 -7.01 19.88 2.77
N ILE A 125 -6.62 19.12 1.73
CA ILE A 125 -5.50 18.19 1.79
C ILE A 125 -4.61 18.41 0.58
N LYS A 126 -3.39 18.86 0.82
CA LYS A 126 -2.35 19.00 -0.21
C LYS A 126 -1.33 17.89 -0.07
N ARG A 127 -1.00 17.19 -1.17
CA ARG A 127 0.12 16.25 -1.17
C ARG A 127 1.44 17.04 -1.13
N GLY A 128 2.38 16.63 -0.28
CA GLY A 128 3.73 17.20 -0.20
C GLY A 128 4.77 16.14 0.18
N HIS A 129 5.99 16.27 -0.32
CA HIS A 129 7.12 15.41 0.07
C HIS A 129 7.70 15.89 1.42
N PRO A 130 8.05 14.99 2.36
CA PRO A 130 8.56 15.39 3.67
C PRO A 130 9.96 16.04 3.66
N SER A 131 10.70 16.03 2.55
CA SER A 131 12.11 16.45 2.52
C SER A 131 12.46 17.78 1.84
N ARG A 132 11.52 18.53 1.24
CA ARG A 132 11.86 19.84 0.65
C ARG A 132 10.79 20.90 0.90
N GLN A 133 11.25 22.00 1.50
CA GLN A 133 10.58 23.29 1.56
C GLN A 133 10.29 23.81 0.14
N THR A 134 9.22 23.32 -0.47
CA THR A 134 8.44 24.06 -1.46
C THR A 134 7.07 23.42 -1.50
N ILE A 135 6.14 24.01 -0.76
CA ILE A 135 4.72 23.68 -0.84
C ILE A 135 4.27 24.27 -2.17
N LEU A 136 4.33 23.50 -3.25
CA LEU A 136 3.60 23.65 -4.51
C LEU A 136 4.03 22.51 -5.46
N GLU A 137 3.03 21.89 -6.10
CA GLU A 137 3.16 21.16 -7.38
C GLU A 137 3.69 19.71 -7.36
N LYS A 138 2.89 18.75 -6.85
CA LYS A 138 2.61 17.58 -7.70
C LYS A 138 1.43 17.96 -8.59
N GLU A 139 1.56 17.75 -9.91
CA GLU A 139 0.44 17.88 -10.84
C GLU A 139 -0.74 17.05 -10.34
N ALA A 140 -1.95 17.63 -10.39
CA ALA A 140 -3.17 16.89 -10.10
C ALA A 140 -3.22 15.63 -11.00
N PRO A 141 -3.54 14.45 -10.45
CA PRO A 141 -3.64 13.23 -11.24
C PRO A 141 -4.73 13.36 -12.31
N ASP A 142 -4.69 12.50 -13.32
CA ASP A 142 -5.78 12.34 -14.28
C ASP A 142 -6.93 11.52 -13.69
N SER A 143 -6.60 10.56 -12.82
CA SER A 143 -7.60 9.71 -12.20
C SER A 143 -7.14 9.16 -10.85
N ILE A 144 -8.12 8.76 -10.05
CA ILE A 144 -7.90 8.05 -8.80
C ILE A 144 -8.65 6.74 -8.88
N TYR A 145 -7.97 5.63 -8.59
CA TYR A 145 -8.60 4.31 -8.52
C TYR A 145 -8.86 3.99 -7.05
N LEU A 146 -10.13 3.94 -6.67
CA LEU A 146 -10.60 3.43 -5.38
C LEU A 146 -10.79 1.93 -5.53
N ILE A 147 -10.01 1.16 -4.79
CA ILE A 147 -9.93 -0.29 -4.90
C ILE A 147 -10.47 -0.91 -3.64
N GLU A 148 -11.46 -1.79 -3.78
CA GLU A 148 -11.96 -2.65 -2.72
C GLU A 148 -11.24 -3.99 -2.77
N PHE A 149 -10.77 -4.46 -1.62
CA PHE A 149 -10.12 -5.75 -1.48
C PHE A 149 -11.01 -6.80 -0.82
N SER A 150 -10.71 -8.07 -1.09
CA SER A 150 -11.39 -9.24 -0.52
C SER A 150 -11.33 -9.28 1.01
N ASP A 151 -12.02 -10.25 1.61
CA ASP A 151 -11.96 -10.56 3.04
C ASP A 151 -12.38 -9.41 3.95
N LEU A 152 -13.22 -8.51 3.43
CA LEU A 152 -13.64 -7.27 4.10
C LEU A 152 -12.44 -6.42 4.56
N PHE A 153 -11.32 -6.54 3.86
CA PHE A 153 -10.14 -5.76 4.15
C PHE A 153 -10.37 -4.27 3.86
N GLY A 154 -11.28 -3.92 2.95
CA GLY A 154 -11.67 -2.53 2.73
C GLY A 154 -10.91 -1.89 1.57
N TYR A 155 -10.61 -0.60 1.68
CA TYR A 155 -10.37 0.25 0.50
C TYR A 155 -9.04 1.01 0.53
N TYR A 156 -8.48 1.21 -0.66
CA TYR A 156 -7.30 2.05 -0.90
C TYR A 156 -7.53 2.93 -2.13
N ASN A 157 -6.98 4.15 -2.13
CA ASN A 157 -6.95 4.98 -3.31
C ASN A 157 -5.55 5.00 -3.95
N TYR A 158 -5.51 4.98 -5.27
CA TYR A 158 -4.30 5.09 -6.09
C TYR A 158 -4.42 6.30 -7.02
N TRP A 159 -3.49 7.24 -6.91
CA TRP A 159 -3.45 8.45 -7.75
C TRP A 159 -2.62 8.16 -8.99
N VAL A 160 -3.18 8.44 -10.18
CA VAL A 160 -2.59 8.02 -11.45
C VAL A 160 -2.55 9.18 -12.45
N GLN A 161 -1.39 9.35 -13.08
CA GLN A 161 -1.15 10.29 -14.18
C GLN A 161 -0.75 9.52 -15.43
N GLY A 162 -1.56 9.60 -16.49
CA GLY A 162 -1.40 8.75 -17.67
C GLY A 162 -1.43 7.26 -17.32
N GLN A 163 -0.28 6.59 -17.44
CA GLN A 163 -0.11 5.18 -17.08
C GLN A 163 0.57 4.97 -15.72
N THR A 164 1.10 6.04 -15.11
CA THR A 164 2.00 6.01 -13.95
C THR A 164 1.23 6.22 -12.65
N VAL A 165 1.49 5.37 -11.65
CA VAL A 165 1.01 5.60 -10.29
C VAL A 165 1.87 6.68 -9.65
N LEU A 166 1.26 7.81 -9.32
CA LEU A 166 1.92 8.93 -8.64
C LEU A 166 2.13 8.65 -7.15
N ASP A 167 1.15 7.95 -6.55
CA ASP A 167 1.09 7.65 -5.13
C ASP A 167 -0.10 6.72 -4.81
N MET A 168 -0.11 6.16 -3.60
CA MET A 168 -1.23 5.40 -3.05
C MET A 168 -1.44 5.74 -1.57
N ASP A 169 -2.64 5.51 -1.06
CA ASP A 169 -2.89 5.67 0.37
C ASP A 169 -2.03 4.69 1.18
N ARG A 170 -1.41 5.21 2.24
CA ARG A 170 -0.56 4.42 3.15
C ARG A 170 -1.37 3.74 4.25
N TRP A 171 -2.64 4.09 4.38
CA TRP A 171 -3.56 3.54 5.36
C TRP A 171 -4.81 3.00 4.65
N ARG A 172 -5.48 2.10 5.34
CA ARG A 172 -6.67 1.41 4.86
C ARG A 172 -7.92 2.17 5.28
N TYR A 173 -8.90 2.26 4.39
CA TYR A 173 -10.26 2.69 4.73
C TYR A 173 -11.14 1.50 4.99
N LYS A 174 -11.97 1.56 6.03
CA LYS A 174 -12.88 0.46 6.36
C LYS A 174 -14.11 0.46 5.47
N GLN A 175 -14.54 1.66 5.07
CA GLN A 175 -15.75 1.86 4.29
C GLN A 175 -15.46 2.71 3.06
N ARG A 176 -16.22 2.46 1.99
CA ARG A 176 -16.13 3.19 0.73
C ARG A 176 -16.32 4.70 0.93
N ASP A 177 -17.27 5.09 1.77
CA ASP A 177 -17.57 6.51 2.02
C ASP A 177 -16.43 7.25 2.70
N GLU A 178 -15.63 6.57 3.54
CA GLU A 178 -14.44 7.16 4.15
C GLU A 178 -13.36 7.45 3.10
N ALA A 179 -13.13 6.49 2.19
CA ALA A 179 -12.20 6.63 1.08
C ALA A 179 -12.65 7.75 0.11
N LEU A 180 -13.93 7.81 -0.22
CA LEU A 180 -14.49 8.88 -1.05
C LEU A 180 -14.42 10.25 -0.37
N LYS A 181 -14.70 10.32 0.94
CA LYS A 181 -14.58 11.57 1.71
C LYS A 181 -13.16 12.14 1.63
N ARG A 182 -12.14 11.27 1.68
CA ARG A 182 -10.75 11.69 1.49
C ARG A 182 -10.52 12.32 0.11
N ILE A 183 -11.05 11.70 -0.95
CA ILE A 183 -10.93 12.23 -2.32
C ILE A 183 -11.64 13.59 -2.42
N LYS A 184 -12.83 13.71 -1.84
CA LYS A 184 -13.61 14.96 -1.86
C LYS A 184 -12.92 16.12 -1.12
N MET A 185 -12.24 15.83 -0.01
CA MET A 185 -11.42 16.82 0.69
C MET A 185 -10.27 17.37 -0.17
N GLU A 186 -9.82 16.61 -1.17
CA GLU A 186 -8.71 16.96 -2.07
C GLU A 186 -9.19 17.55 -3.41
N PHE A 187 -10.30 17.05 -3.98
CA PHE A 187 -10.74 17.37 -5.35
C PHE A 187 -12.17 17.94 -5.44
N GLY A 188 -12.84 18.17 -4.30
CA GLY A 188 -14.19 18.72 -4.23
C GLY A 188 -15.30 17.65 -4.28
N GLU A 189 -16.54 18.07 -4.06
CA GLU A 189 -17.70 17.17 -3.93
C GLU A 189 -18.16 16.54 -5.24
N ASN A 190 -18.00 17.24 -6.36
CA ASN A 190 -18.46 16.80 -7.67
C ASN A 190 -17.43 15.85 -8.29
N LEU A 191 -17.60 14.55 -8.08
CA LEU A 191 -16.70 13.52 -8.60
C LEU A 191 -17.37 12.77 -9.75
N HIS A 192 -16.70 12.70 -10.89
CA HIS A 192 -17.11 11.82 -11.99
C HIS A 192 -16.52 10.42 -11.78
N MET A 193 -17.38 9.43 -11.54
CA MET A 193 -16.99 8.08 -11.17
C MET A 193 -17.45 7.06 -12.22
N VAL A 194 -16.57 6.11 -12.54
CA VAL A 194 -16.82 5.00 -13.47
C VAL A 194 -16.43 3.71 -12.77
N GLU A 195 -17.36 2.77 -12.66
CA GLU A 195 -17.06 1.43 -12.16
C GLU A 195 -16.35 0.61 -13.24
N ILE A 196 -15.27 -0.06 -12.85
CA ILE A 196 -14.58 -1.01 -13.72
C ILE A 196 -15.40 -2.31 -13.77
N GLU A 197 -15.57 -2.85 -14.97
CA GLU A 197 -16.27 -4.13 -15.16
C GLU A 197 -15.59 -5.25 -14.38
N TRP A 198 -16.37 -6.17 -13.81
CA TRP A 198 -15.85 -7.22 -12.93
C TRP A 198 -14.73 -8.07 -13.57
N GLY A 199 -14.87 -8.42 -14.85
CA GLY A 199 -13.85 -9.19 -15.60
C GLY A 199 -12.56 -8.42 -15.89
N GLU A 200 -12.52 -7.12 -15.58
CA GLU A 200 -11.43 -6.20 -15.85
C GLU A 200 -10.68 -5.78 -14.58
N VAL A 201 -11.25 -6.06 -13.39
CA VAL A 201 -10.73 -5.63 -12.09
C VAL A 201 -9.28 -6.09 -11.87
N GLU A 202 -9.02 -7.39 -12.03
CA GLU A 202 -7.69 -7.96 -11.83
C GLU A 202 -6.69 -7.32 -12.80
N ARG A 203 -6.99 -7.34 -14.11
CA ARG A 203 -6.13 -6.74 -15.15
C ARG A 203 -5.81 -5.27 -14.91
N VAL A 204 -6.78 -4.48 -14.45
CA VAL A 204 -6.57 -3.06 -14.12
C VAL A 204 -5.67 -2.93 -12.89
N PHE A 205 -5.90 -3.71 -11.84
CA PHE A 205 -5.07 -3.68 -10.64
C PHE A 205 -3.63 -4.11 -10.93
N GLU A 206 -3.43 -5.18 -11.71
CA GLU A 206 -2.09 -5.63 -12.09
C GLU A 206 -1.31 -4.52 -12.79
N LYS A 207 -1.95 -3.78 -13.70
CA LYS A 207 -1.32 -2.62 -14.35
C LYS A 207 -0.96 -1.53 -13.36
N LEU A 208 -1.82 -1.23 -12.38
CA LEU A 208 -1.52 -0.23 -11.36
C LEU A 208 -0.30 -0.61 -10.52
N VAL A 209 -0.18 -1.88 -10.14
CA VAL A 209 0.92 -2.37 -9.30
C VAL A 209 2.24 -2.50 -10.09
N MET A 210 2.16 -2.85 -11.38
CA MET A 210 3.34 -3.13 -12.21
C MET A 210 3.93 -1.89 -12.87
N THR A 211 3.22 -0.74 -12.91
CA THR A 211 3.82 0.49 -13.43
C THR A 211 4.81 1.07 -12.41
N PRO A 212 6.01 1.50 -12.83
CA PRO A 212 6.95 2.23 -11.98
C PRO A 212 6.25 3.35 -11.22
N SER A 213 6.38 3.36 -9.89
CA SER A 213 5.90 4.47 -9.08
C SER A 213 6.92 5.60 -9.16
N GLN A 214 6.49 6.83 -9.43
CA GLN A 214 7.37 8.01 -9.35
C GLN A 214 7.70 8.42 -7.89
N THR A 215 7.36 7.61 -6.90
CA THR A 215 7.77 7.84 -5.51
C THR A 215 9.26 7.53 -5.33
N SER A 216 10.10 8.45 -5.81
CA SER A 216 11.46 8.73 -5.32
C SER A 216 11.43 9.66 -4.12
#